data_AF-A0A6P2DWJ6-F1
#
_entry.id   AF-A0A6P2DWJ6-F1
#
_cell.length_a   1.000
_cell.length_b   1.000
_cell.length_c   1.000
_cell.angle_alpha   90.00
_cell.angle_beta   90.00
_cell.angle_gamma   90.00
#
_symmetry.space_group_name_H-M   'P 1'
#
loop_
_entity.id
_entity.type
_entity.pdbx_description
1 polymer ?
#
loop_
_entity_poly.entity_id
_entity_poly.type
_entity_poly.pdbx_seq_one_letter_code
_entity_poly.pdbx_strand_id
1 'polypeptide(L)'
;MAYEARYVFKPNPSADLAAIMKTMEQGAALWRKHGAPSPRLWAITAGELGNYVLSVQFENALAFAQVVDGLSVDPEFRAWQARNAEAGLVSWVRSNHARELDLGQDEATGTA
;
A
#
# COMPACT_ATOMS: atom_id res chain seq x y z
N MET A 1 -14.05 8.92 8.04
CA MET A 1 -14.07 7.49 7.67
C MET A 1 -13.19 7.28 6.46
N ALA A 2 -12.04 6.66 6.65
CA ALA A 2 -11.11 6.34 5.59
C ALA A 2 -11.40 5.00 4.90
N TYR A 3 -10.94 4.87 3.66
CA TYR A 3 -10.83 3.61 2.93
C TYR A 3 -9.35 3.31 2.70
N GLU A 4 -8.85 2.14 3.10
CA GLU A 4 -7.43 1.80 2.99
C GLU A 4 -7.23 0.55 2.13
N ALA A 5 -6.40 0.66 1.11
CA ALA A 5 -5.86 -0.47 0.36
C ALA A 5 -4.52 -0.87 0.96
N ARG A 6 -4.34 -2.16 1.26
CA ARG A 6 -3.11 -2.72 1.82
C ARG A 6 -2.58 -3.84 0.95
N TYR A 7 -1.28 -3.81 0.70
CA TYR A 7 -0.56 -4.77 -0.11
C TYR A 7 0.58 -5.36 0.72
N VAL A 8 0.39 -6.59 1.19
CA VAL A 8 1.33 -7.29 2.07
C VAL A 8 2.26 -8.15 1.22
N PHE A 9 3.56 -7.98 1.41
CA PHE A 9 4.58 -8.77 0.75
C PHE A 9 5.67 -9.21 1.72
N LYS A 10 6.37 -10.28 1.35
CA LYS A 10 7.46 -10.88 2.10
C LYS A 10 8.74 -10.84 1.27
N PRO A 11 9.87 -10.33 1.79
CA PRO A 11 11.17 -10.50 1.13
C PRO A 11 11.50 -11.98 0.96
N ASN A 12 11.98 -12.36 -0.23
CA ASN A 12 12.45 -13.72 -0.47
C ASN A 12 13.81 -13.95 0.22
N PRO A 13 14.20 -15.22 0.48
CA PRO A 13 15.50 -15.52 1.08
C PRO A 13 16.64 -14.87 0.31
N SER A 14 17.57 -14.24 1.04
CA SER A 14 18.72 -13.53 0.48
C SER A 14 18.40 -12.35 -0.44
N ALA A 15 17.14 -11.87 -0.47
CA ALA A 15 16.79 -10.70 -1.26
C ALA A 15 17.50 -9.44 -0.75
N ASP A 16 17.98 -8.63 -1.69
CA ASP A 16 18.58 -7.33 -1.39
C ASP A 16 17.49 -6.36 -0.91
N LEU A 17 17.50 -6.04 0.39
CA LEU A 17 16.53 -5.13 0.99
C LEU A 17 16.61 -3.72 0.39
N ALA A 18 17.78 -3.24 0.00
CA ALA A 18 17.92 -1.92 -0.61
C ALA A 18 17.22 -1.88 -1.98
N ALA A 19 17.37 -2.95 -2.78
CA ALA A 19 16.64 -3.11 -4.03
C ALA A 19 15.12 -3.18 -3.82
N ILE A 20 14.66 -3.89 -2.77
CA ILE A 20 13.23 -3.92 -2.39
C ILE A 20 12.72 -2.52 -2.05
N MET A 21 13.43 -1.77 -1.19
CA MET A 21 13.01 -0.41 -0.81
C MET A 21 12.95 0.52 -2.03
N LYS A 22 13.95 0.44 -2.90
CA LYS A 22 13.99 1.23 -4.15
C LYS A 22 12.81 0.93 -5.07
N THR A 23 12.44 -0.34 -5.24
CA THR A 23 11.28 -0.66 -6.09
C THR A 23 9.95 -0.27 -5.44
N MET A 24 9.84 -0.34 -4.12
CA MET A 24 8.64 0.15 -3.40
C MET A 24 8.51 1.68 -3.48
N GLU A 25 9.62 2.42 -3.45
CA GLU A 25 9.64 3.86 -3.70
C GLU A 25 9.13 4.19 -5.11
N GLN A 26 9.58 3.46 -6.13
CA GLN A 26 9.08 3.59 -7.50
C GLN A 26 7.58 3.29 -7.60
N GLY A 27 7.12 2.22 -6.96
CA GLY A 27 5.70 1.87 -6.87
C GLY A 27 4.89 3.00 -6.22
N ALA A 28 5.35 3.53 -5.09
CA ALA A 28 4.73 4.66 -4.42
C ALA A 28 4.67 5.93 -5.29
N ALA A 29 5.72 6.20 -6.07
CA ALA A 29 5.72 7.31 -7.02
C ALA A 29 4.66 7.12 -8.12
N LEU A 30 4.49 5.90 -8.64
CA LEU A 30 3.44 5.56 -9.62
C LEU A 30 2.04 5.74 -9.02
N TRP A 31 1.80 5.30 -7.78
CA TRP A 31 0.54 5.59 -7.09
C TRP A 31 0.27 7.10 -6.98
N ARG A 32 1.28 7.90 -6.59
CA ARG A 32 1.14 9.37 -6.49
C ARG A 32 0.87 10.01 -7.85
N LYS A 33 1.53 9.55 -8.92
CA LYS A 33 1.30 10.02 -10.30
C LYS A 33 -0.17 9.93 -10.71
N HIS A 34 -0.90 8.93 -10.21
CA HIS A 34 -2.32 8.70 -10.49
C HIS A 34 -3.27 9.31 -9.44
N GLY A 35 -2.76 10.14 -8.52
CA GLY A 35 -3.60 10.87 -7.55
C GLY A 35 -3.75 10.22 -6.18
N ALA A 36 -2.97 9.18 -5.86
CA ALA A 36 -2.95 8.62 -4.51
C ALA A 36 -2.34 9.63 -3.51
N PRO A 37 -3.03 9.98 -2.41
CA PRO A 37 -2.65 11.12 -1.56
C PRO A 37 -1.43 10.84 -0.66
N SER A 38 -1.22 9.59 -0.23
CA SER A 38 -0.02 9.25 0.58
C SER A 38 0.20 7.74 0.70
N PRO A 39 0.93 7.11 -0.23
CA PRO A 39 1.42 5.74 -0.03
C PRO A 39 2.42 5.68 1.13
N ARG A 40 2.23 4.74 2.05
CA ARG A 40 3.09 4.49 3.21
C ARG A 40 3.59 3.05 3.19
N LEU A 41 4.85 2.85 3.55
CA LEU A 41 5.43 1.53 3.70
C LEU A 41 5.65 1.23 5.18
N TRP A 42 5.17 0.07 5.63
CA TRP A 42 5.27 -0.37 7.02
C TRP A 42 6.05 -1.67 7.10
N ALA A 43 6.89 -1.82 8.12
CA ALA A 43 7.41 -3.12 8.54
C ALA A 43 6.45 -3.72 9.57
N ILE A 44 6.05 -4.99 9.39
CA ILE A 44 5.21 -5.68 10.35
C ILE A 44 6.05 -6.18 11.52
N THR A 45 5.64 -5.77 12.73
CA THR A 45 6.36 -6.07 13.99
C THR A 45 5.72 -7.21 14.80
N ALA A 46 4.52 -7.69 14.43
CA ALA A 46 3.84 -8.81 15.10
C ALA A 46 2.83 -9.52 14.17
N GLY A 47 2.51 -10.79 14.47
CA GLY A 47 1.55 -11.63 13.71
C GLY A 47 2.12 -12.19 12.40
N GLU A 48 2.69 -11.32 11.57
CA GLU A 48 3.42 -11.67 10.33
C GLU A 48 4.78 -11.00 10.30
N LEU A 49 5.57 -11.26 11.34
CA LEU A 49 6.88 -10.66 11.52
C LEU A 49 7.76 -10.87 10.27
N GLY A 50 8.39 -9.78 9.81
CA GLY A 50 9.27 -9.79 8.63
C GLY A 50 8.56 -9.49 7.31
N ASN A 51 7.23 -9.44 7.28
CA ASN A 51 6.49 -8.91 6.14
C ASN A 51 6.47 -7.37 6.15
N TYR A 52 6.20 -6.80 4.98
CA TYR A 52 6.01 -5.37 4.78
C TYR A 52 4.64 -5.10 4.18
N VAL A 53 4.13 -3.88 4.39
CA VAL A 53 2.84 -3.44 3.85
C VAL A 53 2.99 -2.10 3.17
N LEU A 54 2.70 -2.05 1.86
CA LEU A 54 2.39 -0.79 1.19
C LEU A 54 0.91 -0.50 1.44
N SER A 55 0.61 0.60 2.13
CA SER A 55 -0.76 1.06 2.39
C SER A 55 -1.05 2.39 1.72
N VAL A 56 -2.26 2.54 1.19
CA VAL A 56 -2.72 3.76 0.55
C VAL A 56 -4.13 4.06 1.05
N GLN A 57 -4.30 5.27 1.58
CA GLN A 57 -5.55 5.73 2.19
C GLN A 57 -6.30 6.66 1.22
N PHE A 58 -7.60 6.46 1.13
CA PHE A 58 -8.54 7.20 0.30
C PHE A 58 -9.73 7.64 1.14
N GLU A 59 -10.49 8.60 0.65
CA GLU A 59 -11.74 9.02 1.26
C GLU A 59 -12.79 7.89 1.24
N ASN A 60 -12.89 7.18 0.11
CA ASN A 60 -13.87 6.12 -0.09
C ASN A 60 -13.42 5.16 -1.20
N ALA A 61 -14.23 4.13 -1.47
CA ALA A 61 -13.93 3.11 -2.49
C ALA A 61 -13.96 3.67 -3.93
N LEU A 62 -14.76 4.71 -4.20
CA LEU A 62 -14.81 5.35 -5.53
C LEU A 62 -13.51 6.11 -5.81
N ALA A 63 -13.00 6.86 -4.84
CA ALA A 63 -11.70 7.55 -4.95
C ALA A 63 -10.56 6.55 -5.20
N PHE A 64 -10.56 5.40 -4.52
CA PHE A 64 -9.64 4.31 -4.82
C PHE A 64 -9.80 3.81 -6.27
N ALA A 65 -11.03 3.55 -6.71
CA ALA A 65 -11.31 3.02 -8.04
C ALA A 65 -10.82 3.96 -9.16
N GLN A 66 -11.01 5.27 -9.00
CA GLN A 66 -10.56 6.29 -9.96
C GLN A 66 -9.03 6.29 -10.12
N VAL A 67 -8.29 6.12 -9.01
CA VAL A 67 -6.82 6.06 -9.05
C VAL A 67 -6.33 4.74 -9.62
N VAL A 68 -6.89 3.61 -9.17
CA VAL A 68 -6.38 2.28 -9.56
C VAL A 68 -6.67 1.96 -11.02
N ASP A 69 -7.78 2.46 -11.59
CA ASP A 69 -8.13 2.25 -12.99
C ASP A 69 -7.07 2.88 -13.91
N GLY A 70 -6.76 4.17 -13.68
CA GLY A 70 -5.69 4.88 -14.40
C GLY A 70 -4.31 4.24 -14.20
N LEU A 71 -3.99 3.86 -12.96
CA LEU A 71 -2.73 3.19 -12.65
C LEU A 71 -2.59 1.84 -13.39
N SER A 72 -3.65 1.06 -13.48
CA SER A 72 -3.63 -0.30 -14.05
C SER A 72 -3.37 -0.30 -15.55
N VAL A 73 -3.77 0.76 -16.26
CA VAL A 73 -3.53 0.89 -17.71
C VAL A 73 -2.20 1.60 -18.04
N ASP A 74 -1.55 2.22 -17.05
CA ASP A 74 -0.26 2.91 -17.23
C ASP A 74 0.85 1.93 -17.69
N PRO A 75 1.47 2.15 -18.86
CA PRO A 75 2.60 1.34 -19.33
C PRO A 75 3.79 1.30 -18.35
N GLU A 76 4.08 2.38 -17.64
CA GLU A 76 5.18 2.43 -16.67
C GLU A 76 4.89 1.54 -15.46
N PHE A 77 3.64 1.52 -15.01
CA PHE A 77 3.21 0.65 -13.92
C PHE A 77 3.25 -0.83 -14.33
N ARG A 78 2.80 -1.16 -15.54
CA ARG A 78 2.93 -2.54 -16.07
C ARG A 78 4.38 -2.97 -16.22
N ALA A 79 5.25 -2.08 -16.72
CA ALA A 79 6.68 -2.36 -16.84
C ALA A 79 7.33 -2.53 -15.45
N TRP A 80 6.94 -1.72 -14.47
CA TRP A 80 7.38 -1.88 -13.08
C TRP A 80 6.93 -3.24 -12.49
N GLN A 81 5.68 -3.65 -12.70
CA GLN A 81 5.19 -4.96 -12.27
C GLN A 81 5.99 -6.11 -12.90
N ALA A 82 6.23 -6.05 -14.21
CA ALA A 82 7.00 -7.07 -14.93
C ALA A 82 8.44 -7.19 -14.40
N ARG A 83 9.14 -6.06 -14.22
CA ARG A 83 10.50 -6.06 -13.64
C ARG A 83 10.54 -6.64 -12.24
N ASN A 84 9.53 -6.38 -11.41
CA ASN A 84 9.47 -6.92 -10.05
C ASN A 84 9.17 -8.42 -10.03
N ALA A 85 8.31 -8.88 -10.93
CA ALA A 85 8.03 -10.31 -11.09
C ALA A 85 9.30 -11.06 -11.54
N GLU A 86 10.03 -10.51 -12.50
CA GLU A 86 11.30 -11.07 -12.98
C GLU A 86 12.39 -11.05 -11.90
N ALA A 87 12.54 -9.94 -11.17
CA ALA A 87 13.55 -9.81 -10.14
C ALA A 87 13.35 -10.78 -8.96
N GLY A 88 12.12 -11.23 -8.71
CA GLY A 88 11.83 -12.27 -7.73
C GLY A 88 12.26 -11.92 -6.30
N LEU A 89 12.34 -10.62 -5.96
CA LEU A 89 12.84 -10.17 -4.66
C LEU A 89 11.82 -10.33 -3.52
N VAL A 90 10.53 -10.37 -3.85
CA VAL A 90 9.44 -10.47 -2.88
C VAL A 90 8.40 -11.49 -3.33
N SER A 91 7.76 -12.13 -2.36
CA SER A 91 6.54 -12.90 -2.56
C SER A 91 5.33 -12.07 -2.12
N TRP A 92 4.29 -12.04 -2.96
CA TRP A 92 3.01 -11.45 -2.57
C TRP A 92 2.31 -12.33 -1.54
N VAL A 93 1.90 -11.76 -0.42
CA VAL A 93 1.25 -12.51 0.67
C VAL A 93 -0.26 -12.35 0.59
N ARG A 94 -0.74 -11.10 0.58
CA ARG A 94 -2.15 -10.77 0.42
C ARG A 94 -2.38 -9.33 0.02
N SER A 95 -3.59 -9.04 -0.40
CA SER A 95 -4.13 -7.69 -0.47
C SER A 95 -5.46 -7.64 0.24
N ASN A 96 -5.73 -6.57 0.96
CA ASN A 96 -7.04 -6.37 1.56
C ASN A 96 -7.38 -4.89 1.57
N HIS A 97 -8.67 -4.61 1.40
CA HIS A 97 -9.20 -3.27 1.54
C HIS A 97 -10.05 -3.20 2.80
N ALA A 98 -9.95 -2.09 3.51
CA ALA A 98 -10.68 -1.85 4.74
C ALA A 98 -11.38 -0.51 4.68
N ARG A 99 -12.52 -0.41 5.38
CA ARG A 99 -13.20 0.85 5.66
C ARG A 99 -13.14 1.09 7.16
N GLU A 100 -12.74 2.30 7.54
CA GLU A 100 -12.84 2.78 8.90
C GLU A 100 -14.31 2.84 9.31
N LEU A 101 -14.64 2.20 10.43
CA LEU A 101 -15.95 2.32 11.07
C LEU A 101 -15.84 3.35 12.18
N ASP A 102 -16.83 4.22 12.26
CA ASP A 102 -16.96 5.12 13.40
C ASP A 102 -17.34 4.30 14.64
N LEU A 103 -16.61 4.51 15.73
CA LEU A 103 -16.88 3.89 17.02
C LEU A 103 -17.69 4.80 17.94
N GLY A 104 -18.00 6.03 17.51
CA GLY A 104 -18.63 7.05 18.34
C GLY A 104 -17.70 7.46 19.47
N GLN A 105 -16.88 8.49 19.27
CA GLN A 105 -16.27 9.15 20.43
C GLN A 105 -17.31 10.10 21.02
N ASP A 106 -17.87 9.71 22.17
CA ASP A 106 -18.65 10.59 23.03
C ASP A 106 -17.86 11.87 23.31
N GLU A 107 -18.60 12.98 23.41
CA GLU A 107 -18.15 14.32 23.80
C GLU A 107 -17.58 14.37 25.23
N ALA A 108 -16.58 13.55 25.55
CA ALA A 108 -15.82 13.63 26.79
C ALA A 108 -14.73 14.71 26.68
N THR A 109 -15.14 15.94 26.38
CA THR A 109 -14.38 17.15 26.73
C THR A 109 -15.33 18.34 26.90
N GLY A 110 -16.41 18.11 27.66
CA GLY A 110 -17.04 19.16 28.44
C GLY A 110 -16.22 19.39 29.72
N THR A 111 -15.56 20.54 29.78
CA THR A 111 -14.99 21.25 30.94
C THR A 111 -15.31 20.73 32.36
N ALA A 112 -14.25 20.60 33.16
CA ALA A 112 -14.14 21.23 34.47
C ALA A 112 -12.68 21.65 34.71
#